data_AF-A0A9D2RWK3-F1
#
_entry.id   AF-A0A9D2RWK3-F1
#
_cell.length_a   1.000
_cell.length_b   1.000
_cell.length_c   1.000
_cell.angle_alpha   90.00
_cell.angle_beta   90.00
_cell.angle_gamma   90.00
#
_symmetry.space_group_name_H-M   'P 1'
#
loop_
_entity.id
_entity.type
_entity.pdbx_description
1 polymer ?
#
loop_
_entity_poly.entity_id
_entity_poly.type
_entity_poly.pdbx_seq_one_letter_code
_entity_poly.pdbx_strand_id
1 'polypeptide(L)' 'RMADAREMLKNKELSVREISETLGFTDQHYFSRIFKEATGVTPKEYRMMEK' A
#
# COMPACT_ATOMS: atom_id res chain seq x y z
N ARG A 1 -10.02 2.14 4.46
CA ARG A 1 -9.18 2.36 3.26
C ARG A 1 -7.69 2.29 3.57
N MET A 2 -7.08 3.25 4.28
CA MET A 2 -5.63 3.19 4.57
C MET A 2 -5.24 2.22 5.69
N ALA A 3 -6.15 1.95 6.65
CA ALA A 3 -5.96 0.89 7.63
C ALA A 3 -5.86 -0.49 6.95
N ASP A 4 -6.80 -0.78 6.04
CA ASP A 4 -6.82 -2.00 5.22
C ASP A 4 -5.55 -2.09 4.36
N ALA A 5 -5.14 -0.98 3.72
CA ALA A 5 -3.90 -0.93 2.96
C ALA A 5 -2.67 -1.35 3.78
N ARG A 6 -2.56 -0.88 5.04
CA ARG A 6 -1.46 -1.26 5.94
C ARG A 6 -1.52 -2.75 6.29
N GLU A 7 -2.70 -3.28 6.56
CA GLU A 7 -2.88 -4.70 6.86
C GLU A 7 -2.54 -5.59 5.66
N MET A 8 -3.02 -5.22 4.47
CA MET A 8 -2.71 -5.95 3.24
C MET A 8 -1.22 -5.87 2.86
N LEU A 9 -0.54 -4.76 3.17
CA LEU A 9 0.90 -4.60 2.91
C LEU A 9 1.78 -5.49 3.80
N LYS A 10 1.29 -5.91 4.97
CA LYS A 10 1.94 -6.92 5.82
C LYS A 10 1.97 -8.29 5.14
N ASN A 11 0.95 -8.58 4.32
CA ASN A 11 0.99 -9.77 3.48
C ASN A 11 1.97 -9.57 2.33
N LYS A 12 3.04 -10.38 2.29
CA LYS A 12 4.10 -10.33 1.27
C LYS A 12 3.69 -11.01 -0.04
N GLU A 13 2.61 -11.78 -0.04
CA GLU A 13 2.10 -12.49 -1.23
C GLU A 13 1.38 -11.54 -2.20
N LEU A 14 0.72 -10.51 -1.70
CA LEU A 14 0.02 -9.54 -2.53
C LEU A 14 0.99 -8.50 -3.08
N SER A 15 0.91 -8.14 -4.35
CA SER A 15 1.67 -7.03 -4.91
C SER A 15 1.04 -5.68 -4.51
N VAL A 16 1.84 -4.60 -4.52
CA VAL A 16 1.34 -3.23 -4.30
C VAL A 16 0.22 -2.88 -5.29
N ARG A 17 0.30 -3.43 -6.52
CA ARG A 17 -0.71 -3.28 -7.55
C ARG A 17 -2.03 -3.94 -7.15
N GLU A 18 -2.01 -5.21 -6.76
CA GLU A 18 -3.23 -5.93 -6.33
C GLU A 18 -3.88 -5.26 -5.12
N ILE A 19 -3.08 -4.76 -4.17
CA ILE A 19 -3.58 -4.00 -3.03
C ILE A 19 -4.25 -2.71 -3.50
N SER A 20 -3.64 -1.99 -4.44
CA SER A 20 -4.22 -0.77 -5.01
C SER A 20 -5.55 -1.05 -5.71
N GLU A 21 -5.62 -2.12 -6.51
CA GLU A 21 -6.82 -2.54 -7.23
C GLU A 21 -7.94 -2.96 -6.26
N THR A 22 -7.59 -3.72 -5.21
CA THR A 22 -8.55 -4.18 -4.17
C THR A 22 -9.14 -3.01 -3.38
N LEU A 23 -8.36 -1.96 -3.17
CA LEU A 23 -8.80 -0.75 -2.46
C LEU A 23 -9.55 0.24 -3.36
N GLY A 24 -9.75 -0.09 -4.64
CA GLY A 24 -10.45 0.74 -5.62
C GLY A 24 -9.59 1.87 -6.20
N PHE A 25 -8.26 1.76 -6.13
CA PHE A 25 -7.36 2.67 -6.84
C PHE A 25 -7.10 2.14 -8.26
N THR A 26 -7.35 2.98 -9.25
CA THR A 26 -7.13 2.66 -10.66
C THR A 26 -5.67 2.69 -11.07
N ASP A 27 -4.82 3.35 -10.27
CA ASP A 27 -3.40 3.52 -10.57
C ASP A 27 -2.54 3.31 -9.31
N GLN A 28 -1.52 2.45 -9.43
CA GLN A 28 -0.60 2.11 -8.34
C GLN A 28 0.27 3.29 -7.90
N HIS A 29 0.58 4.23 -8.81
CA HIS A 29 1.40 5.40 -8.49
C HIS A 29 0.59 6.41 -7.68
N TYR A 30 -0.68 6.59 -8.05
CA TYR A 30 -1.64 7.38 -7.27
C TYR A 30 -1.85 6.76 -5.88
N PHE A 31 -2.07 5.45 -5.79
CA PHE A 31 -2.11 4.76 -4.49
C PHE A 31 -0.83 5.00 -3.69
N SER A 32 0.34 4.82 -4.29
CA SER A 32 1.62 5.00 -3.60
C SER A 32 1.82 6.42 -3.08
N ARG A 33 1.37 7.42 -3.84
CA ARG A 33 1.41 8.83 -3.43
C ARG A 33 0.48 9.08 -2.24
N ILE A 34 -0.79 8.68 -2.34
CA ILE A 34 -1.76 8.86 -1.24
C ILE A 34 -1.33 8.08 0.00
N PHE A 35 -0.81 6.86 -0.16
CA PHE A 35 -0.31 6.05 0.93
C PHE A 35 0.87 6.73 1.63
N LYS A 36 1.80 7.31 0.86
CA LYS A 36 2.91 8.09 1.40
C LYS A 36 2.44 9.37 2.10
N GLU A 37 1.47 10.09 1.55
CA GLU A 37 0.89 11.26 2.21
C GLU A 37 0.18 10.89 3.52
N ALA A 38 -0.44 9.71 3.59
CA ALA A 38 -1.15 9.24 4.78
C ALA A 38 -0.24 8.60 5.86
N THR A 39 0.87 7.96 5.47
CA THR A 39 1.73 7.17 6.38
C THR A 39 3.15 7.71 6.54
N GLY A 40 3.55 8.67 5.70
CA GLY A 40 4.91 9.23 5.65
C GLY A 40 5.90 8.45 4.79
N VAL A 41 5.59 7.21 4.41
CA VAL A 41 6.48 6.29 3.68
C VAL A 41 5.78 5.64 2.50
N THR A 42 6.52 5.20 1.48
CA THR A 42 5.90 4.48 0.36
C THR A 42 5.38 3.09 0.78
N PRO A 43 4.41 2.50 0.06
CA PRO A 43 3.94 1.13 0.34
C PRO A 43 5.07 0.10 0.37
N LYS A 44 6.07 0.28 -0.49
CA LYS A 44 7.24 -0.59 -0.58
C LYS A 44 8.16 -0.46 0.64
N GLU A 45 8.41 0.77 1.10
CA GLU A 45 9.16 1.03 2.34
C GLU A 45 8.42 0.46 3.54
N TYR A 46 7.11 0.69 3.63
CA TYR A 46 6.27 0.15 4.71
C TYR A 46 6.36 -1.39 4.77
N ARG A 47 6.31 -2.07 3.62
CA ARG A 47 6.51 -3.52 3.54
C ARG A 47 7.89 -4.00 3.97
N MET A 48 8.94 -3.19 3.79
CA MET A 48 10.30 -3.51 4.24
C MET A 48 10.49 -3.30 5.74
N MET A 49 9.73 -2.37 6.33
CA MET A 49 9.77 -2.07 7.77
C MET A 49 9.06 -3.13 8.60
N GLU A 50 7.98 -3.72 8.08
CA GLU A 50 7.27 -4.83 8.73
C GLU A 50 8.08 -6.13 8.55
N LYS A 51 8.85 -6.49 9.59
CA LYS A 51 9.60 -7.75 9.67
C LYS A 51 8.67 -8.93 9.95
#